data_AF-A0A1I1YSX3-F1
#
_entry.id   AF-A0A1I1YSX3-F1
#
_cell.length_a   1.000
_cell.length_b   1.000
_cell.length_c   1.000
_cell.angle_alpha   90.00
_cell.angle_beta   90.00
_cell.angle_gamma   90.00
#
_symmetry.space_group_name_H-M   'P 1'
#
loop_
_entity.id
_entity.type
_entity.pdbx_description
1 polymer ?
#
loop_
_entity_poly.entity_id
_entity_poly.type
_entity_poly.pdbx_seq_one_letter_code
_entity_poly.pdbx_strand_id
1 'polypeptide(L)'
;MNKLPPLTDEALVRISRQGGFAAIAALSRPREIDFAQCDPEQRGQVCSLLEACLPIASSQPGQGDRRFYRIELRSCAERAQEMVLNVPEEQAPRDLVTLWEKGL
;
A
#
# COMPACT_ATOMS: atom_id res chain seq x y z
N MET A 1 4.12 5.25 -17.85
CA MET A 1 4.17 5.94 -16.53
C MET A 1 2.90 5.55 -15.79
N ASN A 2 2.99 4.63 -14.82
CA ASN A 2 1.87 4.42 -13.90
C ASN A 2 1.75 5.68 -13.05
N LYS A 3 0.56 6.28 -13.01
CA LYS A 3 0.26 7.43 -12.15
C LYS A 3 -0.70 6.98 -11.06
N LEU A 4 -0.57 7.58 -9.88
CA LEU A 4 -1.56 7.41 -8.82
C LEU A 4 -2.90 8.00 -9.29
N PRO A 5 -4.02 7.26 -9.18
CA PRO A 5 -5.33 7.87 -9.37
C PRO A 5 -5.56 8.93 -8.28
N PRO A 6 -6.42 9.93 -8.52
CA PRO A 6 -6.74 10.92 -7.51
C PRO A 6 -7.33 10.23 -6.27
N LEU A 7 -6.67 10.37 -5.13
CA LEU A 7 -7.16 9.89 -3.84
C LEU A 7 -7.98 11.02 -3.21
N THR A 8 -9.29 10.82 -3.17
CA THR A 8 -10.24 11.73 -2.51
C THR A 8 -10.23 11.52 -1.00
N ASP A 9 -10.89 12.40 -0.26
CA ASP A 9 -11.06 12.28 1.19
C ASP A 9 -11.74 10.97 1.62
N GLU A 10 -12.48 10.33 0.72
CA GLU A 10 -13.16 9.05 0.95
C GLU A 10 -12.32 7.84 0.50
N ALA A 11 -11.04 8.04 0.19
CA ALA A 11 -10.16 6.97 -0.23
C ALA A 11 -9.79 6.06 0.94
N LEU A 12 -9.77 4.76 0.67
CA LEU A 12 -9.27 3.74 1.58
C LEU A 12 -7.99 3.14 1.00
N VAL A 13 -6.90 3.20 1.78
CA VAL A 13 -5.63 2.55 1.46
C VAL A 13 -5.44 1.36 2.37
N ARG A 14 -5.20 0.19 1.78
CA ARG A 14 -5.00 -1.05 2.52
C ARG A 14 -3.64 -1.65 2.18
N ILE A 15 -2.79 -1.84 3.18
CA ILE A 15 -1.43 -2.35 3.04
C ILE A 15 -1.34 -3.70 3.75
N SER A 16 -0.97 -4.75 3.04
CA SER A 16 -0.75 -6.08 3.64
C SER A 16 0.59 -6.63 3.22
N ARG A 17 1.26 -7.35 4.14
CA ARG A 17 2.48 -8.08 3.83
C ARG A 17 2.13 -9.51 3.43
N GLN A 18 2.60 -9.93 2.27
CA GLN A 18 2.26 -11.18 1.59
C GLN A 18 3.52 -12.00 1.30
N GLY A 19 3.35 -13.29 1.01
CA GLY A 19 4.44 -14.23 0.74
C GLY A 19 5.13 -14.79 1.99
N GLY A 20 6.20 -15.54 1.77
CA GLY A 20 6.91 -16.29 2.81
C GLY A 20 6.32 -17.68 3.10
N PHE A 21 7.17 -18.57 3.63
CA PHE A 21 6.84 -19.99 3.81
C PHE A 21 5.98 -20.29 5.06
N ALA A 22 5.94 -19.37 6.02
CA ALA A 22 5.14 -19.51 7.24
C ALA A 22 4.00 -18.49 7.23
N ALA A 23 2.76 -18.96 7.19
CA ALA A 23 1.56 -18.15 7.39
C ALA A 23 1.47 -17.72 8.87
N ILE A 24 2.31 -16.76 9.27
CA ILE A 24 2.21 -16.12 10.58
C ILE A 24 1.06 -15.11 10.47
N ALA A 25 -0.13 -15.50 10.93
CA ALA A 25 -1.35 -14.69 10.78
C ALA A 25 -1.22 -13.24 11.29
N ALA A 26 -0.36 -12.99 12.28
CA ALA A 26 -0.08 -11.64 12.79
C ALA A 26 0.60 -10.73 11.74
N LEU A 27 1.44 -11.27 10.86
CA LEU A 27 2.14 -10.53 9.80
C LEU A 27 1.28 -10.30 8.55
N SER A 28 0.12 -10.96 8.45
CA SER A 28 -0.79 -10.84 7.32
C SER A 28 -1.94 -9.85 7.58
N ARG A 29 -2.05 -9.29 8.80
CA ARG A 29 -3.11 -8.32 9.09
C ARG A 29 -2.89 -7.06 8.26
N PRO A 30 -3.88 -6.64 7.47
CA PRO A 30 -3.79 -5.41 6.70
C PRO A 30 -3.79 -4.19 7.63
N ARG A 31 -2.98 -3.20 7.27
CA ARG A 31 -3.10 -1.82 7.76
C ARG A 31 -4.07 -1.09 6.85
N GLU A 32 -5.15 -0.57 7.41
CA GLU A 32 -6.12 0.24 6.69
C GLU A 32 -5.96 1.70 7.12
N ILE A 33 -5.96 2.59 6.13
CA ILE A 33 -5.85 4.05 6.28
C ILE A 33 -7.06 4.63 5.56
N ASP A 34 -7.99 5.13 6.36
CA ASP A 34 -9.16 5.86 5.89
C ASP A 34 -8.78 7.33 5.77
N PHE A 35 -8.75 7.87 4.54
CA PHE A 35 -8.37 9.26 4.30
C PHE A 35 -9.33 10.23 4.99
N ALA A 36 -10.56 9.82 5.29
CA ALA A 36 -11.53 10.65 5.99
C ALA A 36 -11.12 10.92 7.44
N GLN A 37 -10.27 10.06 8.01
CA GLN A 37 -9.71 10.19 9.36
C GLN A 37 -8.33 10.87 9.39
N CYS A 38 -7.71 11.08 8.23
CA CYS A 38 -6.40 11.69 8.11
C CYS A 38 -6.48 13.20 7.98
N ASP A 39 -5.53 13.91 8.60
CA ASP A 39 -5.31 15.34 8.31
C ASP A 39 -4.60 15.54 6.95
N PRO A 40 -4.52 16.78 6.43
CA PRO A 40 -3.88 17.05 5.15
C PRO A 40 -2.39 16.68 5.07
N GLU A 41 -1.66 16.73 6.19
CA GLU A 41 -0.24 16.37 6.25
C GLU A 41 -0.09 14.85 6.11
N GLN A 42 -0.86 14.08 6.87
CA GLN A 42 -0.89 12.62 6.80
C GLN A 42 -1.29 12.14 5.39
N ARG A 43 -2.31 12.76 4.79
CA ARG A 43 -2.71 12.46 3.39
C ARG A 43 -1.56 12.72 2.42
N GLY A 44 -0.86 13.84 2.58
CA GLY A 44 0.32 14.18 1.78
C GLY A 44 1.44 13.14 1.91
N GLN A 45 1.75 12.73 3.14
CA GLN A 45 2.76 11.69 3.41
C GLN A 45 2.41 10.36 2.76
N VAL A 46 1.15 9.92 2.87
CA VAL A 46 0.68 8.68 2.22
C VAL A 46 0.76 8.80 0.71
N CYS A 47 0.30 9.91 0.11
CA CYS A 47 0.38 10.13 -1.33
C CYS A 47 1.83 10.08 -1.84
N SER A 48 2.77 10.79 -1.21
CA SER A 48 4.19 10.76 -1.58
C SER A 48 4.80 9.37 -1.47
N LEU A 49 4.44 8.62 -0.42
CA LEU A 49 4.87 7.23 -0.26
C LEU A 49 4.35 6.33 -1.39
N LEU A 50 3.07 6.46 -1.76
CA LEU A 50 2.47 5.69 -2.84
C LEU A 50 3.13 6.01 -4.18
N GLU A 51 3.44 7.29 -4.42
CA GLU A 51 4.19 7.72 -5.61
C GLU A 51 5.59 7.10 -5.67
N ALA A 52 6.30 7.04 -4.54
CA ALA A 52 7.60 6.36 -4.45
C ALA A 52 7.52 4.85 -4.69
N CYS A 53 6.35 4.23 -4.46
CA CYS A 53 6.10 2.82 -4.73
C CYS A 53 5.77 2.51 -6.19
N LEU A 54 5.26 3.48 -6.97
CA LEU A 54 4.89 3.27 -8.38
C LEU A 54 6.03 2.71 -9.26
N PRO A 55 7.27 3.23 -9.23
CA PRO A 55 8.34 2.75 -10.11
C PRO A 55 8.90 1.37 -9.73
N ILE A 56 8.69 0.91 -8.50
CA ILE A 56 9.19 -0.37 -7.97
C ILE A 56 8.11 -1.46 -7.94
N ALA A 57 6.86 -1.10 -8.21
CA ALA A 57 5.75 -2.03 -8.25
C ALA A 57 5.98 -3.10 -9.33
N SER A 58 5.74 -4.37 -8.98
CA SER A 58 6.00 -5.51 -9.85
C SER A 58 4.76 -6.38 -10.03
N SER A 59 4.53 -6.87 -11.25
CA SER A 59 3.51 -7.88 -11.55
C SER A 59 3.91 -9.29 -11.08
N GLN A 60 5.18 -9.49 -10.70
CA GLN A 60 5.71 -10.76 -10.17
C GLN A 60 6.44 -10.52 -8.83
N PRO A 61 5.72 -10.11 -7.78
CA PRO A 61 6.33 -9.60 -6.55
C PRO A 61 6.80 -10.70 -5.57
N GLY A 62 6.33 -11.94 -5.73
CA GLY A 62 6.50 -13.02 -4.75
C GLY A 62 6.87 -14.37 -5.36
N GLN A 63 7.97 -14.46 -6.10
CA GLN A 63 8.51 -15.76 -6.52
C GLN A 63 9.19 -16.48 -5.35
N GLY A 64 8.79 -17.73 -5.08
CA GLY A 64 9.35 -18.55 -4.01
C GLY A 64 8.90 -18.10 -2.63
N ASP A 65 9.86 -17.89 -1.73
CA ASP A 65 9.65 -17.38 -0.37
C ASP A 65 9.70 -15.85 -0.27
N ARG A 66 9.92 -15.15 -1.39
CA ARG A 66 10.01 -13.69 -1.44
C ARG A 66 8.72 -13.05 -0.95
N ARG A 67 8.90 -12.09 -0.05
CA ARG A 67 7.82 -11.29 0.53
C ARG A 67 7.63 -10.01 -0.24
N PHE A 68 6.42 -9.48 -0.17
CA PHE A 68 6.05 -8.22 -0.79
C PHE A 68 4.91 -7.55 -0.03
N TYR A 69 4.80 -6.24 -0.17
CA TYR A 69 3.67 -5.46 0.29
C TYR A 69 2.65 -5.31 -0.83
N ARG A 70 1.42 -5.73 -0.59
CA ARG A 70 0.28 -5.47 -1.46
C ARG A 70 -0.47 -4.27 -0.94
N ILE A 71 -0.54 -3.22 -1.75
CA ILE A 71 -1.21 -1.96 -1.48
C ILE A 71 -2.44 -1.89 -2.36
N GLU A 72 -3.61 -1.77 -1.76
CA GLU A 72 -4.90 -1.72 -2.43
C GLU A 72 -5.52 -0.34 -2.19
N LEU A 73 -5.84 0.36 -3.27
CA LEU A 73 -6.40 1.69 -3.26
C LEU A 73 -7.84 1.61 -3.73
N ARG A 74 -8.77 2.03 -2.88
CA ARG A 74 -10.20 2.12 -3.21
C ARG A 74 -10.63 3.57 -3.10
N SER A 75 -11.29 4.07 -4.15
CA SER A 75 -11.98 5.36 -4.12
C SER A 75 -13.48 5.12 -4.15
N CYS A 76 -14.24 5.81 -3.28
CA CYS A 76 -15.70 5.70 -3.25
C CYS A 76 -16.43 6.46 -4.37
N ALA A 77 -15.73 7.18 -5.26
CA ALA A 77 -16.39 7.86 -6.37
C ALA A 77 -17.09 6.83 -7.30
N GLU A 78 -18.25 7.18 -7.86
CA GLU A 78 -19.15 6.29 -8.66
C GLU A 78 -18.50 5.57 -9.87
N ARG A 79 -17.23 5.86 -10.19
CA ARG A 79 -16.37 5.10 -11.11
C ARG A 79 -15.10 4.62 -10.40
N ALA A 80 -15.27 3.95 -9.27
CA ALA A 80 -14.21 3.50 -8.38
C ALA A 80 -13.10 2.78 -9.16
N GLN A 81 -11.97 3.46 -9.39
CA GLN A 81 -10.75 2.81 -9.84
C GLN A 81 -10.13 2.12 -8.64
N GLU A 82 -10.17 0.79 -8.65
CA GLU A 82 -9.31 0.00 -7.79
C GLU A 82 -7.92 -0.07 -8.42
N MET A 83 -6.90 0.38 -7.67
CA MET A 83 -5.51 0.18 -8.06
C MET A 83 -4.82 -0.71 -7.04
N VAL A 84 -4.07 -1.69 -7.54
CA VAL A 84 -3.25 -2.57 -6.70
C VAL A 84 -1.78 -2.40 -7.09
N LEU A 85 -0.94 -2.11 -6.10
CA LEU A 85 0.51 -2.11 -6.23
C LEU A 85 1.07 -3.27 -5.42
N ASN A 86 1.99 -4.03 -6.00
CA ASN A 86 2.76 -5.01 -5.26
C ASN A 86 4.23 -4.60 -5.23
N VAL A 87 4.75 -4.33 -4.05
CA VAL A 87 6.11 -3.84 -3.83
C VAL A 87 6.95 -4.95 -3.21
N PRO A 88 7.97 -5.48 -3.91
CA PRO A 88 8.90 -6.46 -3.32
C PRO A 88 9.48 -5.91 -2.01
N GLU A 89 9.47 -6.70 -0.95
CA GLU A 89 9.87 -6.23 0.38
C GLU A 89 11.33 -5.75 0.42
N GLU A 90 12.20 -6.39 -0.37
CA GLU A 90 13.62 -6.02 -0.53
C GLU A 90 13.83 -4.62 -1.13
N GLN A 91 12.83 -4.11 -1.85
CA GLN A 91 12.84 -2.80 -2.51
C GLN A 91 11.88 -1.80 -1.86
N ALA A 92 11.17 -2.21 -0.81
CA ALA A 92 10.17 -1.39 -0.16
C ALA A 92 10.82 -0.15 0.50
N PRO A 93 10.28 1.06 0.29
CA PRO A 93 10.69 2.24 1.03
C PRO A 93 10.55 2.00 2.53
N ARG A 94 11.49 2.52 3.33
CA ARG A 94 11.45 2.36 4.80
C ARG A 94 10.14 2.87 5.40
N ASP A 95 9.58 3.92 4.80
CA ASP A 95 8.33 4.52 5.24
C ASP A 95 7.13 3.61 4.96
N LEU A 96 7.17 2.75 3.93
CA LEU A 96 6.13 1.74 3.67
C LEU A 96 6.12 0.68 4.77
N VAL A 97 7.30 0.19 5.14
CA VAL A 97 7.46 -0.78 6.23
C VAL A 97 6.98 -0.17 7.54
N THR A 98 7.42 1.05 7.84
CA THR A 98 7.06 1.77 9.07
C THR A 98 5.57 2.03 9.16
N LEU A 99 4.94 2.49 8.07
CA LEU A 99 3.50 2.73 8.00
C LEU A 99 2.68 1.46 8.22
N TRP A 100 3.10 0.33 7.64
CA TRP A 100 2.44 -0.95 7.87
C TRP A 100 2.57 -1.40 9.34
N GLU A 101 3.78 -1.36 9.90
CA GLU A 101 4.06 -1.80 11.27
C GLU A 101 3.40 -0.91 12.33
N LYS A 102 3.52 0.41 12.19
CA LYS A 102 3.20 1.39 13.26
C LYS A 102 1.94 2.21 13.00
N GLY A 103 1.51 2.36 11.75
CA GLY A 103 0.44 3.28 11.37
C GLY A 103 0.95 4.71 11.09
N LEU A 104 0.00 5.63 10.94
CA LEU A 104 0.22 7.07 10.77
C LEU A 104 0.48 7.77 12.11
#